data_AF-A0A968QPX8-F1
#
_entry.id   AF-A0A968QPX8-F1
#
_cell.length_a   1.000
_cell.length_b   1.000
_cell.length_c   1.000
_cell.angle_alpha   90.00
_cell.angle_beta   90.00
_cell.angle_gamma   90.00
#
_symmetry.space_group_name_H-M   'P 1'
#
loop_
_entity.id
_entity.type
_entity.pdbx_description
1 polymer ?
#
loop_
_entity_poly.entity_id
_entity_poly.type
_entity_poly.pdbx_seq_one_letter_code
_entity_poly.pdbx_strand_id
1 'polypeptide(L)'
;MMKRSFLAIIVISIGLMTGCAVQGKKDFQPIDLGSKLQSGEYVQKVDKFLVILDASGTMSEPHQEKRKLTLAKEILSNIHHTIPQQVKLEGALRTFGNTVLPFSSRTDLTYSLPNIRLPEIWMKA
;
A
#
# COMPACT_ATOMS: atom_id res chain seq x y z
N MET A 1 10.65 -57.45 19.02
CA MET A 1 11.24 -56.63 17.94
C MET A 1 10.27 -55.59 17.36
N MET A 2 9.28 -55.09 18.13
CA MET A 2 8.26 -54.12 17.64
C MET A 2 8.44 -52.68 18.15
N LYS A 3 9.18 -52.49 19.26
CA LYS A 3 9.32 -51.18 19.94
C LYS A 3 10.23 -50.18 19.18
N ARG A 4 11.27 -50.69 18.50
CA ARG A 4 12.22 -49.87 17.72
C ARG A 4 11.62 -49.39 16.39
N SER A 5 10.77 -50.21 15.77
CA SER A 5 10.07 -49.86 14.53
C SER A 5 8.95 -48.84 14.76
N PHE A 6 8.23 -48.95 15.88
CA PHE A 6 7.23 -47.94 16.27
C PHE A 6 7.85 -46.58 16.56
N LEU A 7 9.02 -46.56 17.20
CA LEU A 7 9.75 -45.32 17.47
C LEU A 7 10.17 -44.62 16.18
N ALA A 8 10.64 -45.39 15.18
CA ALA A 8 11.04 -44.85 13.88
C ALA A 8 9.86 -44.22 13.12
N ILE A 9 8.67 -44.85 13.16
CA ILE A 9 7.46 -44.31 12.54
C ILE A 9 7.04 -43.00 13.20
N ILE A 10 7.06 -42.93 14.54
CA ILE A 10 6.72 -41.68 15.27
C ILE A 10 7.68 -40.54 14.92
N VAL A 11 8.98 -40.82 14.80
CA VAL A 11 9.99 -39.80 14.46
C VAL A 11 9.81 -39.29 13.02
N ILE A 12 9.46 -40.17 12.07
CA ILE A 12 9.18 -39.79 10.68
C ILE A 12 7.90 -38.93 10.60
N SER A 13 6.86 -39.26 11.36
CA SER A 13 5.60 -38.49 11.42
C SER A 13 5.80 -37.06 11.93
N ILE A 14 6.68 -36.86 12.90
CA ILE A 14 6.98 -35.53 13.46
C ILE A 14 7.80 -34.68 12.46
N GLY A 15 8.70 -35.30 11.69
CA GLY A 15 9.48 -34.63 10.65
C GLY A 15 8.66 -34.10 9.48
N LEU A 16 7.51 -34.72 9.18
CA LEU A 16 6.61 -34.30 8.09
C LEU A 16 5.76 -33.07 8.43
N MET A 17 5.78 -32.59 9.68
CA MET A 17 4.98 -31.44 10.14
C MET A 17 5.76 -30.10 10.17
N THR A 18 7.02 -30.06 9.74
CA THR A 18 7.81 -28.80 9.68
C THR A 18 7.69 -28.05 8.35
N GLY A 19 6.88 -28.55 7.41
CA GLY A 19 6.66 -27.95 6.10
C GLY A 19 5.54 -26.91 6.06
N CYS A 20 5.67 -25.81 6.80
CA CYS A 20 4.83 -24.62 6.57
C CYS A 20 5.68 -23.36 6.66
N ALA A 21 6.50 -23.13 5.64
CA ALA A 21 6.99 -21.78 5.36
C ALA A 21 5.81 -20.96 4.84
N VAL A 22 4.94 -20.50 5.75
CA VAL A 22 3.98 -19.44 5.46
C VAL A 22 4.81 -18.21 5.12
N GLN A 23 5.02 -17.97 3.83
CA GLN A 23 5.49 -16.68 3.34
C GLN A 23 4.34 -15.70 3.56
N GLY A 24 4.28 -15.15 4.78
CA GLY A 24 3.39 -14.05 5.09
C GLY A 24 3.60 -12.92 4.07
N LYS A 25 2.53 -12.24 3.68
CA LYS A 25 2.63 -11.01 2.87
C LYS A 25 3.67 -10.11 3.54
N LYS A 26 4.70 -9.71 2.80
CA LYS A 26 5.69 -8.75 3.32
C LYS A 26 4.98 -7.42 3.48
N ASP A 27 4.84 -6.96 4.72
CA ASP A 27 4.32 -5.64 5.01
C ASP A 27 5.20 -4.57 4.36
N PHE A 28 4.58 -3.46 3.99
CA PHE A 28 5.29 -2.30 3.46
C PHE A 28 6.37 -1.84 4.44
N GLN A 29 7.62 -1.80 3.96
CA GLN A 29 8.75 -1.28 4.74
C GLN A 29 9.22 0.04 4.10
N PRO A 30 9.00 1.19 4.77
CA PRO A 30 9.44 2.46 4.24
C PRO A 30 10.97 2.54 4.23
N ILE A 31 11.54 3.13 3.17
CA ILE A 31 12.97 3.45 3.09
C ILE A 31 13.14 4.90 3.50
N ASP A 32 13.97 5.17 4.51
CA ASP A 32 14.28 6.53 4.93
C ASP A 32 15.23 7.20 3.94
N LEU A 33 14.79 8.32 3.36
CA LEU A 33 15.55 9.15 2.43
C LEU A 33 16.03 10.47 3.08
N GLY A 34 15.71 10.71 4.35
CA GLY A 34 16.02 11.94 5.07
C GLY A 34 17.52 12.23 5.16
N SER A 35 18.34 11.20 5.39
CA SER A 35 19.80 11.33 5.44
C SER A 35 20.40 11.84 4.12
N LYS A 36 19.86 11.37 2.99
CA LYS A 36 20.28 11.79 1.65
C LYS A 36 19.83 13.21 1.30
N LEU A 37 18.68 13.63 1.81
CA LEU A 37 18.22 15.02 1.69
C LEU A 37 19.10 15.96 2.52
N GLN A 38 19.46 15.57 3.74
CA GLN A 38 20.31 16.37 4.63
C GLN A 38 21.74 16.50 4.13
N SER A 39 22.30 15.44 3.51
CA SER A 39 23.64 15.46 2.92
C SER A 39 23.71 16.28 1.62
N GLY A 40 22.56 16.68 1.06
CA GLY A 40 22.49 17.33 -0.24
C GLY A 40 22.66 16.38 -1.42
N GLU A 41 22.80 15.07 -1.19
CA GLU A 41 22.82 14.06 -2.26
C GLU A 41 21.51 14.09 -3.06
N TYR A 42 20.39 14.26 -2.36
CA TYR A 42 19.08 14.47 -2.97
C TYR A 42 18.65 15.93 -2.83
N VAL A 43 18.26 16.52 -3.96
CA VAL A 43 17.76 17.90 -4.04
C VAL A 43 16.32 17.88 -4.54
N GLN A 44 15.41 18.49 -3.79
CA GLN A 44 14.03 18.67 -4.20
C GLN A 44 13.97 19.57 -5.44
N LYS A 45 13.46 19.05 -6.56
CA LYS A 45 13.30 19.80 -7.83
C LYS A 45 11.91 20.36 -8.06
N VAL A 46 10.90 19.79 -7.39
CA VAL A 46 9.49 20.15 -7.56
C VAL A 46 8.86 20.45 -6.22
N ASP A 47 8.01 21.47 -6.18
CA ASP A 47 7.25 21.90 -5.02
C ASP A 47 5.83 21.32 -5.00
N LYS A 48 5.33 20.83 -6.14
CA LYS A 48 3.93 20.42 -6.33
C LYS A 48 3.79 19.11 -7.10
N PHE A 49 2.81 18.31 -6.71
CA PHE A 49 2.38 17.14 -7.49
C PHE A 49 0.87 16.93 -7.43
N LEU A 50 0.33 16.29 -8.48
CA LEU A 50 -1.06 15.87 -8.55
C LEU A 50 -1.11 14.36 -8.73
N VAL A 51 -1.85 13.68 -7.85
CA VAL A 51 -2.20 12.28 -8.01
C VAL A 51 -3.54 12.20 -8.75
N ILE A 52 -3.56 11.44 -9.84
CA ILE A 52 -4.79 11.09 -10.55
C ILE A 52 -5.12 9.65 -10.20
N LEU A 53 -6.24 9.45 -9.50
CA LEU A 53 -6.69 8.15 -9.03
C LEU A 53 -7.90 7.67 -9.84
N ASP A 54 -7.73 6.55 -10.54
CA ASP A 54 -8.83 5.84 -11.17
C ASP A 54 -9.75 5.26 -10.09
N ALA A 55 -11.03 5.63 -10.15
CA ALA A 55 -12.10 5.16 -9.30
C ALA A 55 -13.28 4.62 -10.14
N SER A 56 -13.00 4.13 -11.35
CA SER A 56 -13.96 3.48 -12.22
C SER A 56 -14.55 2.20 -11.61
N GLY A 57 -15.64 1.71 -12.19
CA GLY A 57 -16.35 0.52 -11.67
C GLY A 57 -15.44 -0.71 -11.50
N THR A 58 -14.47 -0.92 -12.40
CA THR A 58 -13.53 -2.06 -12.33
C THR A 58 -12.57 -1.97 -11.15
N MET A 59 -12.42 -0.80 -10.52
CA MET A 59 -11.63 -0.61 -9.31
C MET A 59 -12.34 -1.15 -8.05
N SER A 60 -13.64 -1.42 -8.14
CA SER A 60 -14.40 -2.12 -7.09
C SER A 60 -14.16 -3.63 -7.07
N GLU A 61 -13.61 -4.18 -8.15
CA GLU A 61 -13.30 -5.60 -8.27
C GLU A 61 -12.13 -6.01 -7.35
N PRO A 62 -12.13 -7.25 -6.88
CA PRO A 62 -11.04 -7.78 -6.08
C PRO A 62 -9.75 -7.93 -6.91
N HIS A 63 -8.63 -7.71 -6.24
CA HIS A 63 -7.30 -8.15 -6.63
C HIS A 63 -6.70 -8.88 -5.42
N GLN A 64 -6.52 -10.19 -5.54
CA GLN A 64 -6.27 -11.07 -4.39
C GLN A 64 -7.40 -10.91 -3.34
N GLU A 65 -7.08 -10.54 -2.11
CA GLU A 65 -8.01 -10.44 -0.97
C GLU A 65 -8.57 -9.02 -0.75
N LYS A 66 -8.16 -8.03 -1.54
CA LYS A 66 -8.57 -6.62 -1.38
C LYS A 66 -9.13 -6.06 -2.69
N ARG A 67 -10.00 -5.05 -2.61
CA ARG A 67 -10.42 -4.31 -3.81
C ARG A 67 -9.25 -3.52 -4.39
N LYS A 68 -9.17 -3.38 -5.72
CA LYS A 68 -8.13 -2.57 -6.39
C LYS A 68 -8.10 -1.13 -5.85
N LEU A 69 -9.27 -0.52 -5.64
CA LEU A 69 -9.38 0.81 -5.04
C LEU A 69 -8.80 0.89 -3.63
N THR A 70 -8.99 -0.15 -2.81
CA THR A 70 -8.42 -0.21 -1.46
C THR A 70 -6.90 -0.24 -1.52
N LEU A 71 -6.33 -1.08 -2.39
CA LEU A 71 -4.89 -1.15 -2.59
C LEU A 71 -4.31 0.19 -3.07
N ALA A 72 -4.98 0.88 -4.00
CA ALA A 72 -4.55 2.18 -4.50
C ALA A 72 -4.56 3.26 -3.39
N LYS A 73 -5.57 3.26 -2.52
CA LYS A 73 -5.62 4.13 -1.33
C LYS A 73 -4.51 3.82 -0.34
N GLU A 74 -4.20 2.55 -0.11
CA GLU A 74 -3.08 2.13 0.77
C GLU A 74 -1.74 2.61 0.23
N ILE A 75 -1.50 2.48 -1.09
CA ILE A 75 -0.29 3.02 -1.74
C ILE A 75 -0.20 4.53 -1.54
N LEU A 76 -1.30 5.27 -1.77
CA LEU A 76 -1.32 6.72 -1.59
C LEU A 76 -1.06 7.12 -0.13
N SER A 77 -1.61 6.36 0.84
CA SER A 77 -1.33 6.54 2.26
C SER A 77 0.15 6.32 2.57
N ASN A 78 0.76 5.26 2.02
CA ASN A 78 2.18 4.96 2.22
C ASN A 78 3.08 6.04 1.60
N ILE A 79 2.76 6.53 0.40
CA ILE A 79 3.45 7.68 -0.21
C ILE A 79 3.36 8.89 0.73
N HIS A 80 2.17 9.20 1.24
CA HIS A 80 2.00 10.32 2.15
C HIS A 80 2.87 10.21 3.40
N HIS A 81 2.85 9.05 4.07
CA HIS A 81 3.60 8.83 5.31
C HIS A 81 5.12 8.75 5.11
N THR A 82 5.59 8.53 3.89
CA THR A 82 7.04 8.41 3.59
C THR A 82 7.67 9.66 3.02
N ILE A 83 6.90 10.70 2.72
CA ILE A 83 7.45 12.01 2.35
C ILE A 83 8.20 12.57 3.57
N PRO A 84 9.52 12.84 3.47
CA PRO A 84 10.29 13.37 4.59
C PRO A 84 9.81 14.77 4.97
N GLN A 85 9.73 15.06 6.28
CA GLN A 85 9.21 16.34 6.80
C GLN A 85 10.02 17.57 6.36
N GLN A 86 11.26 17.36 5.92
CA GLN A 86 12.16 18.43 5.44
C GLN A 86 11.79 18.90 4.02
N VAL A 87 10.99 18.12 3.28
CA VAL A 87 10.56 18.44 1.92
C VAL A 87 9.30 19.30 1.99
N LYS A 88 9.32 20.47 1.34
CA LYS A 88 8.15 21.35 1.22
C LYS A 88 7.38 20.96 -0.04
N LEU A 89 6.62 19.87 0.03
CA LEU A 89 5.88 19.32 -1.10
C LEU A 89 4.37 19.47 -0.91
N GLU A 90 3.73 20.18 -1.83
CA GLU A 90 2.28 20.34 -1.90
C GLU A 90 1.68 19.28 -2.82
N GLY A 91 0.59 18.66 -2.36
CA GLY A 91 -0.05 17.55 -3.05
C GLY A 91 -1.52 17.81 -3.28
N ALA A 92 -2.03 17.36 -4.43
CA ALA A 92 -3.45 17.30 -4.72
C ALA A 92 -3.87 15.89 -5.16
N LEU A 93 -5.14 15.55 -4.95
CA LEU A 93 -5.74 14.30 -5.39
C LEU A 93 -6.96 14.59 -6.25
N ARG A 94 -6.94 14.12 -7.49
CA ARG A 94 -8.07 14.13 -8.41
C ARG A 94 -8.49 12.69 -8.70
N THR A 95 -9.79 12.44 -8.63
CA THR A 95 -10.37 11.14 -8.99
C THR A 95 -11.15 11.24 -10.30
N PHE A 96 -11.25 10.14 -11.03
CA PHE A 96 -12.13 10.01 -12.20
C PHE A 96 -12.80 8.64 -12.21
N GLY A 97 -13.89 8.51 -12.97
CA GLY A 97 -14.59 7.22 -13.12
C GLY A 97 -15.54 6.85 -11.98
N ASN A 98 -15.59 7.62 -10.89
CA ASN A 98 -16.55 7.43 -9.78
C ASN A 98 -17.96 7.92 -10.17
N THR A 99 -18.57 7.24 -11.13
CA THR A 99 -19.85 7.64 -11.72
C THR A 99 -20.57 6.40 -12.24
N VAL A 100 -21.90 6.45 -12.23
CA VAL A 100 -22.75 5.37 -12.74
C VAL A 100 -22.81 5.31 -14.26
N LEU A 101 -22.35 6.36 -14.96
CA LEU A 101 -22.34 6.44 -16.42
C LEU A 101 -20.92 6.28 -16.98
N PRO A 102 -20.61 5.20 -17.74
CA PRO A 102 -19.25 4.92 -18.20
C PRO A 102 -18.67 5.96 -19.18
N PHE A 103 -19.51 6.82 -19.75
CA PHE A 103 -19.10 7.91 -20.66
C PHE A 103 -19.04 9.29 -19.99
N SER A 104 -19.28 9.36 -18.68
CA SER A 104 -19.22 10.61 -17.95
C SER A 104 -17.77 11.07 -17.81
N SER A 105 -17.50 12.31 -18.21
CA SER A 105 -16.20 12.97 -18.05
C SER A 105 -16.04 13.60 -16.65
N ARG A 106 -16.84 13.16 -15.68
CA ARG A 106 -16.78 13.69 -14.31
C ARG A 106 -15.44 13.35 -13.67
N THR A 107 -14.82 14.39 -13.13
CA THR A 107 -13.67 14.26 -12.25
C THR A 107 -13.95 15.05 -10.98
N ASP A 108 -13.52 14.53 -9.84
CA ASP A 108 -13.68 15.19 -8.56
C ASP A 108 -12.29 15.54 -8.02
N LEU A 109 -12.04 16.82 -7.75
CA LEU A 109 -10.86 17.25 -6.99
C LEU A 109 -11.16 16.98 -5.52
N THR A 110 -10.85 15.76 -5.08
CA THR A 110 -11.14 15.29 -3.74
C THR A 110 -10.27 16.01 -2.71
N TYR A 111 -9.11 16.54 -3.11
CA TYR A 111 -8.20 17.23 -2.20
C TYR A 111 -7.27 18.22 -2.91
N SER A 112 -7.06 19.38 -2.29
CA SER A 112 -5.96 20.31 -2.60
C SER A 112 -5.40 20.82 -1.29
N LEU A 113 -4.11 20.64 -0.99
CA LEU A 113 -3.54 21.13 0.27
C LEU A 113 -2.14 21.77 0.12
N PRO A 114 -1.87 22.84 0.88
CA PRO A 114 -0.51 23.35 1.08
C PRO A 114 0.32 22.52 2.08
N ASN A 115 -0.22 21.45 2.67
CA ASN A 115 0.54 20.55 3.55
C ASN A 115 -0.23 19.24 3.76
N ILE A 116 0.29 18.11 3.30
CA ILE A 116 -0.45 16.84 3.32
C ILE A 116 -0.60 16.39 4.78
N ARG A 117 -1.83 16.36 5.30
CA ARG A 117 -2.20 15.68 6.54
C ARG A 117 -3.57 15.06 6.31
N LEU A 118 -3.60 13.80 5.87
CA LEU A 118 -4.86 13.11 5.59
C LEU A 118 -5.67 13.01 6.90
N PRO A 119 -6.93 13.49 6.95
CA PRO A 119 -7.77 13.30 8.12
C PRO A 119 -8.14 11.81 8.25
N GLU A 120 -8.22 11.28 9.49
CA GLU A 120 -8.54 9.86 9.81
C GLU A 120 -9.86 9.32 9.23
N ILE A 121 -10.66 10.16 8.57
CA ILE A 121 -12.02 9.90 8.11
C ILE A 121 -12.05 8.86 6.96
N TRP A 122 -10.91 8.52 6.37
CA TRP A 122 -10.80 7.58 5.23
C TRP A 122 -10.84 6.09 5.60
N MET A 123 -10.78 5.72 6.89
CA MET A 123 -10.86 4.32 7.33
C MET A 123 -12.29 3.79 7.55
N LYS A 124 -13.33 4.61 7.38
CA LYS A 124 -14.71 4.26 7.74
C LYS A 124 -15.68 4.08 6.56
N ALA A 125 -15.20 3.89 5.33
CA ALA A 125 -16.07 3.63 4.17
C ALA A 125 -15.64 2.41 3.37
#